data_AF-A0AAW9BV31-F1
#
_entry.id   AF-A0AAW9BV31-F1
#
_cell.length_a   1.000
_cell.length_b   1.000
_cell.length_c   1.000
_cell.angle_alpha   90.00
_cell.angle_beta   90.00
_cell.angle_gamma   90.00
#
_symmetry.space_group_name_H-M   'P 1'
#
loop_
_entity.id
_entity.type
_entity.pdbx_description
1 polymer ?
#
loop_
_entity_poly.entity_id
_entity_poly.type
_entity_poly.pdbx_seq_one_letter_code
_entity_poly.pdbx_strand_id
1 'polypeptide(L)'
;DHNDYCWMNSSYVLGVKLTDAFSKYGFCTAIRGAEGGGRVDNLPTHFFMSDDGDPDMKCPTEIGITDRREAELGKLGFLPLCHYKNTNYAVFFGAQTCQKPANHESPEVAANAAISARLPYMMATSRFAHYLKVMARDKIGSFMEAEDVESWLNRWILGYVNASEGGGQEIRAKYPLADARVQVKEI
;
A
#
# COMPACT_ATOMS: atom_id res chain seq x y z
N ASP A 1 -7.38 33.43 6.45
CA ASP A 1 -6.00 33.10 6.04
C ASP A 1 -5.80 31.58 6.06
N HIS A 2 -4.82 31.02 5.34
CA HIS A 2 -4.52 29.56 5.37
C HIS A 2 -4.11 29.09 6.78
N ASN A 3 -3.47 29.96 7.55
CA ASN A 3 -2.99 29.67 8.90
C ASN A 3 -4.11 29.58 9.94
N ASP A 4 -5.34 30.01 9.61
CA ASP A 4 -6.49 29.96 10.51
C ASP A 4 -7.16 28.58 10.53
N TYR A 5 -6.81 27.70 9.58
CA TYR A 5 -7.38 26.35 9.50
C TYR A 5 -6.63 25.38 10.44
N CYS A 6 -7.40 24.50 11.08
CA CYS A 6 -6.84 23.41 11.88
C CYS A 6 -6.37 22.26 10.98
N TRP A 7 -5.15 22.37 10.44
CA TRP A 7 -4.55 21.32 9.62
C TRP A 7 -4.21 20.07 10.42
N MET A 8 -4.47 18.90 9.83
CA MET A 8 -4.11 17.60 10.41
C MET A 8 -3.03 16.91 9.58
N ASN A 9 -2.20 16.11 10.23
CA ASN A 9 -1.17 15.34 9.53
C ASN A 9 -1.81 14.25 8.65
N SER A 10 -1.41 14.20 7.36
CA SER A 10 -1.89 13.21 6.40
C SER A 10 -1.46 11.77 6.71
N SER A 11 -0.47 11.57 7.59
CA SER A 11 -0.07 10.25 8.07
C SER A 11 -1.20 9.51 8.80
N TYR A 12 -2.05 10.23 9.54
CA TYR A 12 -3.24 9.65 10.18
C TYR A 12 -4.23 9.14 9.14
N VAL A 13 -4.39 9.87 8.03
CA VAL A 13 -5.25 9.48 6.91
C VAL A 13 -4.74 8.20 6.26
N LEU A 14 -3.43 8.09 6.03
CA LEU A 14 -2.82 6.85 5.54
C LEU A 14 -2.97 5.70 6.53
N GLY A 15 -2.85 5.96 7.84
CA GLY A 15 -3.10 4.98 8.91
C GLY A 15 -4.52 4.41 8.87
N VAL A 16 -5.53 5.25 8.61
CA VAL A 16 -6.91 4.80 8.39
C VAL A 16 -7.01 3.92 7.15
N LYS A 17 -6.36 4.27 6.03
CA LYS A 17 -6.35 3.44 4.82
C LYS A 17 -5.71 2.07 5.05
N LEU A 18 -4.59 2.02 5.77
CA LEU A 18 -3.94 0.76 6.16
C LEU A 18 -4.87 -0.11 7.01
N THR A 19 -5.55 0.48 8.00
CA THR A 19 -6.47 -0.22 8.90
C THR A 19 -7.70 -0.73 8.16
N ASP A 20 -8.27 0.08 7.26
CA ASP A 20 -9.39 -0.30 6.41
C ASP A 20 -9.04 -1.50 5.51
N ALA A 21 -7.90 -1.43 4.82
CA ALA A 21 -7.39 -2.52 3.99
C ALA A 21 -7.20 -3.81 4.81
N PHE A 22 -6.58 -3.71 5.98
CA PHE A 22 -6.41 -4.86 6.87
C PHE A 22 -7.74 -5.46 7.32
N SER A 23 -8.71 -4.62 7.71
CA SER A 23 -10.01 -5.09 8.18
C SER A 23 -10.81 -5.82 7.10
N LYS A 24 -10.70 -5.39 5.84
CA LYS A 24 -11.43 -5.96 4.70
C LYS A 24 -10.77 -7.21 4.12
N TYR A 25 -9.44 -7.21 4.08
CA TYR A 25 -8.68 -8.19 3.28
C TYR A 25 -7.67 -9.00 4.08
N GLY A 26 -7.40 -8.66 5.35
CA GLY A 26 -6.35 -9.27 6.16
C GLY A 26 -4.92 -8.82 5.80
N PHE A 27 -4.79 -7.95 4.79
CA PHE A 27 -3.53 -7.40 4.30
C PHE A 27 -3.63 -5.90 4.03
N CYS A 28 -2.52 -5.18 4.21
CA CYS A 28 -2.45 -3.74 4.00
C CYS A 28 -1.95 -3.37 2.59
N THR A 29 -2.41 -4.10 1.56
CA THR A 29 -1.96 -3.93 0.17
C THR A 29 -2.84 -2.99 -0.65
N ALA A 30 -4.13 -2.93 -0.33
CA ALA A 30 -5.12 -2.10 -1.02
C ALA A 30 -5.22 -0.68 -0.41
N ILE A 31 -4.16 0.12 -0.57
CA ILE A 31 -4.03 1.45 0.05
C ILE A 31 -3.75 2.57 -0.95
N ARG A 32 -3.84 2.28 -2.25
CA ARG A 32 -3.48 3.22 -3.33
C ARG A 32 -4.46 3.15 -4.49
N GLY A 33 -4.58 4.21 -5.27
CA GLY A 33 -5.52 4.33 -6.38
C GLY A 33 -6.94 4.67 -5.92
N ALA A 34 -7.70 5.34 -6.78
CA ALA A 34 -9.05 5.81 -6.46
C ALA A 34 -10.00 4.64 -6.16
N GLU A 35 -9.96 3.61 -6.99
CA GLU A 35 -10.71 2.36 -6.77
C GLU A 35 -9.91 1.36 -5.94
N GLY A 36 -8.57 1.49 -5.95
CA GLY A 36 -7.58 0.60 -5.31
C GLY A 36 -7.51 0.65 -3.77
N GLY A 37 -8.40 1.40 -3.11
CA GLY A 37 -8.43 1.58 -1.65
C GLY A 37 -7.65 2.79 -1.13
N GLY A 38 -7.05 3.60 -2.00
CA GLY A 38 -6.34 4.84 -1.64
C GLY A 38 -7.23 6.07 -1.50
N ARG A 39 -8.53 5.95 -1.77
CA ARG A 39 -9.50 7.04 -1.69
C ARG A 39 -9.89 7.37 -0.25
N VAL A 40 -9.90 8.67 0.04
CA VAL A 40 -10.23 9.28 1.31
C VAL A 40 -11.43 10.19 1.08
N ASP A 41 -12.59 9.71 1.53
CA ASP A 41 -13.86 10.42 1.40
C ASP A 41 -14.16 11.31 2.60
N ASN A 42 -15.14 12.18 2.41
CA ASN A 42 -15.71 13.02 3.47
C ASN A 42 -14.68 13.95 4.14
N LEU A 43 -13.79 14.54 3.32
CA LEU A 43 -12.89 15.58 3.77
C LEU A 43 -13.69 16.86 4.11
N PRO A 44 -13.30 17.62 5.15
CA PRO A 44 -13.92 18.90 5.45
C PRO A 44 -13.82 19.86 4.25
N THR A 45 -14.96 20.37 3.79
CA THR A 45 -15.04 21.35 2.71
C THR A 45 -15.60 22.65 3.24
N HIS A 46 -14.90 23.75 2.98
CA HIS A 46 -15.33 25.09 3.35
C HIS A 46 -15.54 25.92 2.08
N PHE A 47 -16.77 26.35 1.85
CA PHE A 47 -17.13 27.24 0.75
C PHE A 47 -17.12 28.69 1.24
N PHE A 48 -16.52 29.59 0.46
CA PHE A 48 -16.45 31.01 0.75
C PHE A 48 -16.67 31.80 -0.56
N MET A 49 -17.00 33.09 -0.44
CA MET A 49 -17.08 33.97 -1.60
C MET A 49 -15.68 34.48 -1.93
N SER A 50 -15.24 34.31 -3.17
CA SER A 50 -13.98 34.86 -3.65
C SER A 50 -14.05 36.39 -3.77
N ASP A 51 -12.90 37.04 -3.95
CA ASP A 51 -12.81 38.48 -4.18
C ASP A 51 -13.54 38.91 -5.47
N ASP A 52 -13.70 37.98 -6.42
CA ASP A 52 -14.43 38.18 -7.68
C ASP A 52 -15.95 37.97 -7.52
N GLY A 53 -16.42 37.56 -6.34
CA GLY A 53 -17.84 37.36 -6.03
C GLY A 53 -18.39 35.96 -6.35
N ASP A 54 -17.56 35.07 -6.89
CA ASP A 54 -17.92 33.69 -7.18
C ASP A 54 -17.74 32.78 -5.94
N PRO A 55 -18.61 31.77 -5.74
CA PRO A 55 -18.40 30.78 -4.69
C PRO A 55 -17.18 29.90 -5.01
N ASP A 56 -16.22 29.88 -4.10
CA ASP A 56 -15.02 29.04 -4.20
C ASP A 56 -14.93 28.07 -3.01
N MET A 57 -14.19 26.98 -3.20
CA MET A 57 -14.00 25.92 -2.21
C MET A 57 -12.56 25.88 -1.74
N LYS A 58 -12.34 25.98 -0.43
CA LYS A 58 -11.02 25.76 0.15
C LYS A 58 -10.59 24.31 -0.08
N CYS A 59 -9.43 24.13 -0.71
CA CYS A 59 -8.84 22.81 -0.92
C CYS A 59 -8.60 22.11 0.44
N PRO A 60 -9.15 20.90 0.65
CA PRO A 60 -8.96 20.14 1.90
C PRO A 60 -7.54 19.59 2.07
N THR A 61 -6.77 19.50 0.99
CA THR A 61 -5.30 19.35 1.03
C THR A 61 -4.70 20.74 0.82
N GLU A 62 -3.60 21.07 1.50
CA GLU A 62 -3.03 22.43 1.51
C GLU A 62 -2.86 23.04 0.10
N ILE A 63 -2.61 22.18 -0.89
CA ILE A 63 -2.54 22.53 -2.30
C ILE A 63 -3.16 21.42 -3.16
N GLY A 64 -3.68 21.79 -4.33
CA GLY A 64 -4.05 20.86 -5.38
C GLY A 64 -2.81 20.35 -6.11
N ILE A 65 -2.59 19.03 -6.08
CA ILE A 65 -1.46 18.37 -6.73
C ILE A 65 -1.93 17.82 -8.08
N THR A 66 -1.28 18.22 -9.17
CA THR A 66 -1.57 17.70 -10.52
C THR A 66 -0.93 16.34 -10.73
N ASP A 67 -1.45 15.55 -11.66
CA ASP A 67 -0.93 14.21 -11.99
C ASP A 67 0.57 14.20 -12.30
N ARG A 68 1.07 15.23 -13.01
CA ARG A 68 2.51 15.37 -13.28
C ARG A 68 3.31 15.53 -11.99
N ARG A 69 2.83 16.35 -11.05
CA ARG A 69 3.50 16.59 -9.76
C ARG A 69 3.39 15.39 -8.83
N GLU A 70 2.26 14.68 -8.84
CA GLU A 70 2.11 13.40 -8.14
C GLU A 70 3.19 12.41 -8.58
N ALA A 71 3.37 12.25 -9.88
CA ALA A 71 4.35 11.32 -10.44
C ALA A 71 5.80 11.74 -10.12
N GLU A 72 6.10 13.05 -10.11
CA GLU A 72 7.41 13.59 -9.71
C GLU A 72 7.68 13.33 -8.23
N LEU A 73 6.72 13.63 -7.35
CA LEU A 73 6.83 13.41 -5.91
C LEU A 73 6.98 11.92 -5.57
N GLY A 74 6.24 11.05 -6.25
CA GLY A 74 6.36 9.59 -6.08
C GLY A 74 7.74 9.08 -6.46
N LYS A 75 8.37 9.62 -7.52
CA LYS A 75 9.77 9.28 -7.90
C LYS A 75 10.79 9.73 -6.85
N LEU A 76 10.46 10.75 -6.06
CA LEU A 76 11.28 11.26 -4.96
C LEU A 76 11.00 10.56 -3.62
N GLY A 77 10.11 9.56 -3.59
CA GLY A 77 9.79 8.80 -2.39
C GLY A 77 8.78 9.48 -1.44
N PHE A 78 7.98 10.41 -1.97
CA PHE A 78 6.87 11.01 -1.25
C PHE A 78 5.54 10.29 -1.52
N LEU A 79 4.61 10.45 -0.58
CA LEU A 79 3.23 9.97 -0.65
C LEU A 79 2.24 11.14 -0.67
N PRO A 80 2.04 11.77 -1.84
CA PRO A 80 1.09 12.88 -1.96
C PRO A 80 -0.36 12.39 -1.80
N LEU A 81 -1.15 13.16 -1.04
CA LEU A 81 -2.60 13.03 -1.00
C LEU A 81 -3.19 14.02 -2.02
N CYS A 82 -3.74 13.52 -3.11
CA CYS A 82 -4.20 14.35 -4.23
C CYS A 82 -5.70 14.60 -4.13
N HIS A 83 -6.10 15.85 -3.86
CA HIS A 83 -7.50 16.25 -3.81
C HIS A 83 -8.13 16.35 -5.21
N TYR A 84 -9.35 15.83 -5.34
CA TYR A 84 -10.13 15.98 -6.56
C TYR A 84 -10.92 17.29 -6.55
N LYS A 85 -10.61 18.17 -7.51
CA LYS A 85 -11.19 19.50 -7.62
C LYS A 85 -12.73 19.45 -7.55
N ASN A 86 -13.32 20.35 -6.77
CA ASN A 86 -14.77 20.49 -6.56
C ASN A 86 -15.45 19.25 -5.93
N THR A 87 -14.68 18.38 -5.27
CA THR A 87 -15.22 17.25 -4.52
C THR A 87 -14.76 17.29 -3.07
N ASN A 88 -15.33 16.44 -2.22
CA ASN A 88 -14.92 16.26 -0.82
C ASN A 88 -14.01 15.05 -0.62
N TYR A 89 -13.29 14.59 -1.64
CA TYR A 89 -12.39 13.44 -1.51
C TYR A 89 -11.00 13.70 -2.08
N ALA A 90 -10.04 12.92 -1.60
CA ALA A 90 -8.67 12.88 -2.09
C ALA A 90 -8.20 11.43 -2.25
N VAL A 91 -7.10 11.23 -2.97
CA VAL A 91 -6.60 9.89 -3.30
C VAL A 91 -5.09 9.83 -3.14
N PHE A 92 -4.61 8.78 -2.48
CA PHE A 92 -3.22 8.33 -2.62
C PHE A 92 -3.10 7.49 -3.89
N PHE A 93 -2.54 8.02 -4.98
CA PHE A 93 -2.39 7.27 -6.24
C PHE A 93 -1.20 6.31 -6.19
N GLY A 94 -0.11 6.76 -5.59
CA GLY A 94 1.07 5.98 -5.24
C GLY A 94 1.06 5.43 -3.81
N ALA A 95 2.02 4.56 -3.54
CA ALA A 95 2.42 4.10 -2.22
C ALA A 95 3.94 3.78 -2.21
N GLN A 96 4.78 4.77 -2.46
CA GLN A 96 6.24 4.68 -2.55
C GLN A 96 6.86 4.87 -1.17
N THR A 97 7.96 4.17 -0.91
CA THR A 97 8.79 4.42 0.28
C THR A 97 9.82 5.50 -0.01
N CYS A 98 10.52 5.97 1.02
CA CYS A 98 11.65 6.87 0.86
C CYS A 98 12.91 6.19 0.27
N GLN A 99 12.90 4.87 0.07
CA GLN A 99 14.01 4.15 -0.53
C GLN A 99 14.09 4.46 -2.02
N LYS A 100 15.24 4.95 -2.48
CA LYS A 100 15.56 5.03 -3.91
C LYS A 100 16.02 3.65 -4.40
N PRO A 101 15.32 3.02 -5.37
CA PRO A 101 15.76 1.75 -5.95
C PRO A 101 17.15 1.89 -6.58
N ALA A 102 18.00 0.88 -6.38
CA ALA A 102 19.30 0.84 -7.03
C ALA A 102 19.13 0.59 -8.54
N ASN A 103 20.00 1.23 -9.34
CA ASN A 103 20.05 0.98 -10.77
C ASN A 103 20.84 -0.31 -11.00
N HIS A 104 20.24 -1.24 -11.75
CA HIS A 104 20.86 -2.49 -12.16
C HIS A 104 20.82 -2.59 -13.68
N GLU A 105 21.85 -3.20 -14.28
CA GLU A 105 21.92 -3.43 -15.72
C GLU A 105 20.87 -4.45 -16.18
N SER A 106 20.65 -5.49 -15.35
CA SER A 106 19.60 -6.47 -15.61
C SER A 106 18.21 -5.87 -15.35
N PRO A 107 17.31 -5.88 -16.36
CA PRO A 107 15.94 -5.39 -16.21
C PRO A 107 15.17 -6.08 -15.09
N GLU A 108 15.42 -7.38 -14.88
CA GLU A 108 14.74 -8.18 -13.85
C GLU A 108 15.14 -7.73 -12.44
N VAL A 109 16.43 -7.49 -12.22
CA VAL A 109 16.94 -7.02 -10.92
C VAL A 109 16.46 -5.60 -10.64
N ALA A 110 16.45 -4.73 -11.67
CA ALA A 110 15.91 -3.38 -11.55
C ALA A 110 14.41 -3.39 -11.20
N ALA A 111 13.63 -4.28 -11.82
CA ALA A 111 12.21 -4.45 -11.51
C ALA A 111 11.99 -4.90 -10.05
N ASN A 112 12.77 -5.86 -9.57
CA ASN A 112 12.71 -6.35 -8.19
C ASN A 112 13.07 -5.26 -7.17
N ALA A 113 14.11 -4.46 -7.46
CA ALA A 113 14.48 -3.31 -6.63
C ALA A 113 13.35 -2.26 -6.58
N ALA A 114 12.70 -2.00 -7.70
CA ALA A 114 11.58 -1.06 -7.78
C ALA A 114 10.32 -1.55 -7.04
N ILE A 115 10.04 -2.86 -7.07
CA ILE A 115 8.95 -3.48 -6.32
C ILE A 115 9.21 -3.36 -4.82
N SER A 116 10.44 -3.66 -4.38
CA SER A 116 10.84 -3.61 -2.97
C SER A 116 10.75 -2.20 -2.36
N ALA A 117 10.88 -1.16 -3.18
CA ALA A 117 10.76 0.23 -2.72
C ALA A 117 9.30 0.73 -2.60
N ARG A 118 8.29 -0.11 -2.83
CA ARG A 118 6.87 0.28 -2.69
C ARG A 118 6.28 -0.29 -1.40
N LEU A 119 5.59 0.58 -0.67
CA LEU A 119 5.00 0.29 0.63
C LEU A 119 4.02 -0.89 0.62
N PRO A 120 3.12 -1.08 -0.37
CA PRO A 120 2.16 -2.20 -0.34
C PRO A 120 2.84 -3.57 -0.33
N TYR A 121 3.94 -3.73 -1.07
CA TYR A 121 4.69 -4.98 -1.09
C TYR A 121 5.48 -5.17 0.20
N MET A 122 6.07 -4.10 0.74
CA MET A 122 6.72 -4.16 2.06
C MET A 122 5.74 -4.56 3.17
N MET A 123 4.50 -4.05 3.15
CA MET A 123 3.46 -4.44 4.10
C MET A 123 3.05 -5.92 3.94
N ALA A 124 2.92 -6.40 2.70
CA ALA A 124 2.64 -7.82 2.44
C ALA A 124 3.75 -8.73 2.97
N THR A 125 5.00 -8.45 2.62
CA THR A 125 6.18 -9.22 3.05
C THR A 125 6.32 -9.18 4.58
N SER A 126 6.13 -8.03 5.21
CA SER A 126 6.17 -7.89 6.68
C SER A 126 5.10 -8.75 7.35
N ARG A 127 3.90 -8.85 6.77
CA ARG A 127 2.84 -9.71 7.30
C ARG A 127 3.21 -11.19 7.20
N PHE A 128 3.81 -11.64 6.10
CA PHE A 128 4.31 -13.01 5.98
C PHE A 128 5.45 -13.29 6.96
N ALA A 129 6.36 -12.34 7.18
CA ALA A 129 7.39 -12.46 8.21
C ALA A 129 6.78 -12.64 9.62
N HIS A 130 5.72 -11.90 9.95
CA HIS A 130 4.99 -12.08 11.21
C HIS A 130 4.37 -13.48 11.32
N TYR A 131 3.72 -13.97 10.26
CA TYR A 131 3.16 -15.33 10.26
C TYR A 131 4.24 -16.39 10.44
N LEU A 132 5.32 -16.34 9.64
CA LEU A 132 6.44 -17.27 9.74
C LEU A 132 7.04 -17.27 11.14
N LYS A 133 7.23 -16.09 11.76
CA LYS A 133 7.78 -15.98 13.11
C LYS A 133 6.94 -16.72 14.15
N VAL A 134 5.62 -16.57 14.11
CA VAL A 134 4.72 -17.23 15.06
C VAL A 134 4.59 -18.72 14.76
N MET A 135 4.36 -19.08 13.49
CA MET A 135 4.21 -20.46 13.07
C MET A 135 5.46 -21.30 13.35
N ALA A 136 6.65 -20.78 13.03
CA ALA A 136 7.91 -21.49 13.26
C ALA A 136 8.17 -21.69 14.75
N ARG A 137 7.83 -20.70 15.60
CA ARG A 137 7.95 -20.82 17.05
C ARG A 137 7.12 -21.98 17.59
N ASP A 138 5.90 -22.13 17.10
CA ASP A 138 4.98 -23.17 17.57
C ASP A 138 5.37 -24.58 17.05
N LYS A 139 6.30 -24.67 16.08
CA LYS A 139 6.89 -25.92 15.58
C LYS A 139 8.20 -26.33 16.24
N ILE A 140 8.76 -25.51 17.13
CA ILE A 140 9.98 -25.88 17.86
C ILE A 140 9.71 -27.11 18.73
N GLY A 141 10.51 -28.16 18.53
CA GLY A 141 10.38 -29.43 19.24
C GLY A 141 9.52 -30.48 18.53
N SER A 142 9.02 -30.22 17.32
CA SER A 142 8.44 -31.28 16.49
C SER A 142 9.52 -32.11 15.80
N PHE A 143 9.20 -33.36 15.49
CA PHE A 143 10.04 -34.29 14.74
C PHE A 143 9.94 -34.05 13.22
N MET A 144 10.20 -32.82 12.76
CA MET A 144 10.14 -32.48 11.34
C MET A 144 11.55 -32.41 10.76
N GLU A 145 11.77 -33.12 9.65
CA GLU A 145 12.98 -33.02 8.84
C GLU A 145 12.87 -31.84 7.84
N ALA A 146 13.97 -31.49 7.16
CA ALA A 146 13.99 -30.37 6.21
C ALA A 146 12.90 -30.48 5.12
N GLU A 147 12.68 -31.69 4.59
CA GLU A 147 11.66 -31.97 3.56
C GLU A 147 10.22 -31.80 4.10
N ASP A 148 9.99 -32.14 5.37
CA ASP A 148 8.70 -31.93 6.03
C ASP A 148 8.41 -30.45 6.19
N VAL A 149 9.40 -29.66 6.58
CA VAL A 149 9.29 -28.21 6.73
C VAL A 149 9.05 -27.54 5.38
N GLU A 150 9.77 -27.95 4.34
CA GLU A 150 9.57 -27.42 2.98
C GLU A 150 8.14 -27.71 2.49
N SER A 151 7.67 -28.95 2.63
CA SER A 151 6.34 -29.37 2.22
C SER A 151 5.23 -28.63 2.99
N TRP A 152 5.42 -28.46 4.30
CA TRP A 152 4.49 -27.75 5.16
C TRP A 152 4.39 -26.26 4.82
N LEU A 153 5.53 -25.58 4.64
CA LEU A 153 5.57 -24.16 4.30
C LEU A 153 5.02 -23.89 2.90
N ASN A 154 5.34 -24.73 1.91
CA ASN A 154 4.77 -24.62 0.57
C ASN A 154 3.23 -24.79 0.60
N ARG A 155 2.72 -25.78 1.34
CA ARG A 155 1.26 -25.96 1.49
C ARG A 155 0.59 -24.75 2.13
N TRP A 156 1.22 -24.16 3.15
CA TRP A 156 0.71 -22.98 3.82
C TRP A 156 0.71 -21.74 2.92
N ILE A 157 1.82 -21.45 2.24
CA ILE A 157 1.94 -20.21 1.44
C ILE A 157 1.04 -20.23 0.21
N LEU A 158 0.78 -21.42 -0.37
CA LEU A 158 -0.16 -21.59 -1.48
C LEU A 158 -1.59 -21.16 -1.12
N GLY A 159 -1.97 -21.16 0.16
CA GLY A 159 -3.25 -20.61 0.62
C GLY A 159 -3.40 -19.09 0.44
N TYR A 160 -2.30 -18.39 0.14
CA TYR A 160 -2.28 -16.94 -0.12
C TYR A 160 -2.00 -16.59 -1.59
N VAL A 161 -1.84 -17.61 -2.45
CA VAL A 161 -1.62 -17.44 -3.88
C VAL A 161 -2.95 -17.31 -4.60
N ASN A 162 -3.09 -16.29 -5.43
CA ASN A 162 -4.26 -16.09 -6.24
C ASN A 162 -4.24 -17.03 -7.47
N ALA A 163 -4.97 -18.14 -7.39
CA ALA A 163 -5.05 -19.12 -8.47
C ALA A 163 -5.94 -18.71 -9.66
N SER A 164 -6.66 -17.58 -9.57
CA SER A 164 -7.59 -17.14 -10.61
C SER A 164 -7.00 -16.02 -11.47
N GLU A 165 -6.61 -16.34 -12.71
CA GLU A 165 -6.29 -15.38 -13.77
C GLU A 165 -7.55 -14.58 -14.13
N GLY A 166 -7.79 -13.46 -13.44
CA GLY A 166 -8.97 -12.62 -13.65
C GLY A 166 -9.70 -12.20 -12.38
N GLY A 167 -9.21 -12.61 -11.20
CA GLY A 167 -9.78 -12.12 -9.94
C GLY A 167 -9.79 -10.60 -9.88
N GLY A 168 -10.95 -10.02 -9.55
CA GLY A 168 -11.12 -8.59 -9.33
C GLY A 168 -10.25 -8.05 -8.19
N GLN A 169 -10.25 -6.74 -7.99
CA GLN A 169 -9.38 -6.08 -7.02
C GLN A 169 -9.50 -6.67 -5.60
N GLU A 170 -10.70 -7.02 -5.17
CA GLU A 170 -10.94 -7.62 -3.86
C GLU A 170 -10.20 -8.96 -3.68
N ILE A 171 -10.24 -9.85 -4.68
CA ILE A 171 -9.56 -11.15 -4.63
C ILE A 171 -8.04 -10.92 -4.58
N ARG A 172 -7.52 -10.00 -5.39
CA ARG A 172 -6.09 -9.66 -5.40
C ARG A 172 -5.63 -9.01 -4.09
N ALA A 173 -6.52 -8.33 -3.38
CA ALA A 173 -6.23 -7.75 -2.07
C ALA A 173 -6.19 -8.81 -0.96
N LYS A 174 -7.07 -9.83 -1.02
CA LYS A 174 -7.11 -10.97 -0.09
C LYS A 174 -5.98 -11.98 -0.32
N TYR A 175 -5.62 -12.19 -1.57
CA TYR A 175 -4.56 -13.12 -2.00
C TYR A 175 -3.45 -12.33 -2.71
N PRO A 176 -2.49 -11.78 -1.94
CA PRO A 176 -1.53 -10.80 -2.46
C PRO A 176 -0.41 -11.42 -3.31
N LEU A 177 -0.27 -12.75 -3.33
CA LEU A 177 0.78 -13.44 -4.07
C LEU A 177 0.25 -13.94 -5.43
N ALA A 178 1.00 -13.69 -6.49
CA ALA A 178 0.72 -14.27 -7.80
C ALA A 178 1.26 -15.71 -7.90
N ASP A 179 2.40 -15.97 -7.26
CA ASP A 179 3.04 -17.27 -7.15
C ASP A 179 3.88 -17.30 -5.86
N ALA A 180 4.21 -18.50 -5.36
CA ALA A 180 5.01 -18.68 -4.17
C ALA A 180 5.79 -20.00 -4.19
N ARG A 181 7.05 -19.95 -3.75
CA ARG A 181 7.90 -21.12 -3.58
C ARG A 181 8.77 -20.97 -2.34
N VAL A 182 8.85 -22.03 -1.54
CA VAL A 182 9.75 -22.13 -0.38
C VAL A 182 10.76 -23.24 -0.63
N GLN A 183 12.03 -22.99 -0.31
CA GLN A 183 13.10 -23.98 -0.29
C GLN A 183 13.71 -24.04 1.10
N VAL A 184 13.90 -25.22 1.66
CA VAL A 184 14.51 -25.44 2.98
C VAL A 184 15.80 -26.22 2.80
N LYS A 185 16.86 -25.78 3.47
CA LYS A 185 18.15 -26.47 3.51
C LYS A 185 18.61 -26.55 4.95
N GLU A 186 19.16 -27.70 5.31
CA GLU A 186 19.92 -27.83 6.56
C GLU A 186 21.18 -26.97 6.49
N ILE A 187 21.66 -26.55 7.67
CA ILE A 187 22.83 -25.70 7.82
C ILE A 187 24.11 -26.53 7.68
#